data_AF-I6EXL1-F1
#
_entry.id   AF-I6EXL1-F1
#
_cell.length_a   1.000
_cell.length_b   1.000
_cell.length_c   1.000
_cell.angle_alpha   90.00
_cell.angle_beta   90.00
_cell.angle_gamma   90.00
#
_symmetry.space_group_name_H-M   'P 1'
#
loop_
_entity.id
_entity.type
_entity.pdbx_description
1 polymer ?
#
loop_
_entity_poly.entity_id
_entity_poly.type
_entity_poly.pdbx_seq_one_letter_code
_entity_poly.pdbx_strand_id
1 'polypeptide(L)' 'IRVFATYAKWDEKWGYDYTGNADNNANFGKAVPADFNGGSFGRGDSDEWTFGAQMEIWW' A
#
# COMPACT_ATOMS: atom_id res chain seq x y z
N ILE A 1 11.25 -25.96 -3.18
CA ILE A 1 12.01 -24.78 -3.66
C ILE A 1 11.32 -24.24 -4.92
N ARG A 2 11.15 -22.92 -5.04
CA ARG A 2 10.51 -22.25 -6.18
C ARG A 2 11.37 -21.09 -6.66
N VAL A 3 11.47 -20.91 -7.97
CA VAL A 3 11.90 -19.64 -8.61
C VAL A 3 10.64 -18.99 -9.14
N PHE A 4 10.48 -17.70 -8.92
CA PHE A 4 9.24 -16.99 -9.22
C PHE A 4 9.53 -15.64 -9.89
N ALA A 5 8.55 -15.21 -10.67
CA ALA A 5 8.38 -13.85 -11.13
C ALA A 5 6.92 -13.47 -10.85
N THR A 6 6.72 -12.34 -10.19
CA THR A 6 5.40 -11.86 -9.79
C THR A 6 5.22 -10.44 -10.29
N TYR A 7 4.11 -10.22 -10.97
CA TYR A 7 3.64 -8.90 -11.35
C TYR A 7 2.46 -8.50 -10.45
N ALA A 8 2.49 -7.27 -9.96
CA ALA A 8 1.36 -6.67 -9.27
C ALA A 8 1.07 -5.30 -9.87
N LYS A 9 -0.20 -5.08 -10.21
CA LYS A 9 -0.76 -3.79 -10.57
C LYS A 9 -1.75 -3.39 -9.49
N TRP A 10 -1.66 -2.15 -9.01
CA TRP A 10 -2.66 -1.58 -8.13
C TRP A 10 -3.04 -0.16 -8.57
N ASP A 11 -4.28 0.20 -8.24
CA ASP A 11 -4.82 1.54 -8.39
C ASP A 11 -5.67 1.81 -7.14
N GLU A 12 -4.99 2.26 -6.09
CA GLU A 12 -5.60 2.46 -4.78
C GLU A 12 -6.28 3.84 -4.73
N LYS A 13 -7.61 3.85 -4.77
CA LYS A 13 -8.45 5.08 -4.68
C LYS A 13 -8.64 5.60 -3.25
N TRP A 14 -8.03 4.95 -2.27
CA TRP A 14 -8.15 5.29 -0.86
C TRP A 14 -6.86 4.92 -0.13
N GLY A 15 -6.64 5.55 1.02
CA GLY A 15 -5.56 5.22 1.93
C GLY A 15 -5.84 5.69 3.34
N TYR A 16 -4.98 5.34 4.28
CA TYR A 16 -5.08 5.86 5.64
C TYR A 16 -4.40 7.22 5.75
N ASP A 17 -5.08 8.18 6.37
CA ASP A 17 -4.49 9.49 6.63
C ASP A 17 -3.52 9.40 7.82
N TYR A 18 -2.22 9.45 7.54
CA TYR A 18 -1.18 9.54 8.58
C TYR A 18 -0.51 10.92 8.58
N THR A 19 -1.17 11.94 8.02
CA THR A 19 -0.64 13.30 7.99
C THR A 19 -0.69 13.91 9.40
N GLY A 20 0.48 14.29 9.91
CA GLY A 20 0.60 14.91 11.22
C GLY A 20 0.45 13.91 12.38
N ASN A 21 -0.46 14.19 13.31
CA ASN A 21 -0.70 13.38 14.51
C ASN A 21 -2.21 13.38 14.85
N ALA A 22 -2.67 12.36 15.55
CA ALA A 22 -4.05 12.14 15.98
C ALA A 22 -4.66 13.30 16.79
N ASP A 23 -3.83 14.07 17.52
CA ASP A 23 -4.31 15.20 18.32
C ASP A 23 -4.83 16.38 17.47
N ASN A 24 -4.29 16.54 16.25
CA ASN A 24 -4.58 17.68 15.38
C ASN A 24 -5.33 17.29 14.10
N ASN A 25 -5.43 15.99 13.81
CA ASN A 25 -6.09 15.47 12.63
C ASN A 25 -7.18 14.46 13.03
N ALA A 26 -8.44 14.87 12.88
CA ALA A 26 -9.60 14.03 13.21
C ALA A 26 -9.74 12.77 12.33
N ASN A 27 -9.03 12.74 11.19
CA ASN A 27 -9.00 11.62 10.24
C ASN A 27 -7.74 10.77 10.37
N PHE A 28 -6.84 11.08 11.31
CA PHE A 28 -5.62 10.31 11.51
C PHE A 28 -5.92 8.82 11.75
N GLY A 29 -5.27 7.95 10.99
CA GLY A 29 -5.46 6.50 11.02
C GLY A 29 -6.82 6.02 10.47
N LYS A 30 -7.61 6.88 9.83
CA LYS A 30 -8.86 6.51 9.15
C LYS A 30 -8.68 6.44 7.65
N ALA A 31 -9.48 5.59 7.01
CA ALA A 31 -9.52 5.49 5.56
C ALA A 31 -10.15 6.76 4.97
N VAL A 32 -9.42 7.41 4.07
CA VAL A 32 -9.83 8.60 3.33
C VAL A 32 -9.62 8.35 1.82
N PRO A 33 -10.33 9.07 0.95
CA PRO A 33 -10.03 9.07 -0.49
C PRO A 33 -8.56 9.40 -0.77
N ALA A 34 -7.99 8.85 -1.84
CA ALA A 34 -6.57 9.04 -2.17
C ALA A 34 -6.18 10.53 -2.29
N ASP A 35 -7.07 11.37 -2.83
CA ASP A 35 -6.84 12.82 -3.01
C ASP A 35 -7.47 13.67 -1.89
N PHE A 36 -7.73 13.09 -0.72
CA PHE A 36 -8.42 13.78 0.36
C PHE A 36 -7.66 15.03 0.81
N ASN A 37 -8.34 16.18 0.90
CA ASN A 37 -7.75 17.45 1.32
C ASN A 37 -6.45 17.86 0.58
N GLY A 38 -6.28 17.42 -0.68
CA GLY A 38 -5.08 17.69 -1.48
C GLY A 38 -3.83 16.90 -1.09
N GLY A 39 -3.96 15.94 -0.16
CA GLY A 39 -2.93 14.94 0.14
C GLY A 39 -2.99 13.76 -0.83
N SER A 40 -1.92 12.96 -0.87
CA SER A 40 -1.87 11.68 -1.59
C SER A 40 -1.84 10.55 -0.57
N PHE A 41 -2.92 9.80 -0.47
CA PHE A 41 -3.11 8.70 0.49
C PHE A 41 -3.23 7.36 -0.24
N GLY A 42 -2.54 6.33 0.27
CA GLY A 42 -2.44 5.02 -0.36
C GLY A 42 -1.17 4.88 -1.21
N ARG A 43 -1.04 3.75 -1.92
CA ARG A 43 0.11 3.44 -2.79
C ARG A 43 -0.07 3.97 -4.23
N GLY A 44 -1.16 4.69 -4.48
CA GLY A 44 -1.46 5.34 -5.76
C GLY A 44 -1.80 4.37 -6.89
N ASP A 45 -1.61 4.85 -8.12
CA ASP A 45 -1.75 4.09 -9.36
C ASP A 45 -0.36 3.69 -9.85
N SER A 46 0.06 2.45 -9.60
CA SER A 46 1.41 1.98 -9.90
C SER A 46 1.47 0.48 -10.17
N ASP A 47 2.59 0.02 -10.72
CA ASP A 47 2.83 -1.37 -11.07
C ASP A 47 4.25 -1.80 -10.72
N GLU A 48 4.43 -3.08 -10.38
CA GLU A 48 5.72 -3.60 -9.96
C GLU A 48 5.91 -5.06 -10.38
N TRP A 49 7.15 -5.38 -10.76
CA TRP A 49 7.61 -6.73 -11.04
C TRP A 49 8.67 -7.14 -10.03
N THR A 50 8.55 -8.35 -9.50
CA THR A 50 9.54 -8.94 -8.58
C THR A 50 9.94 -10.32 -9.07
N PHE A 51 11.19 -10.72 -8.82
CA PHE A 51 11.70 -12.04 -9.16
C PHE A 51 12.59 -12.57 -8.04
N GLY A 52 12.64 -13.88 -7.87
CA GLY A 52 13.47 -14.47 -6.81
C GLY A 52 13.33 -15.98 -6.69
N ALA A 53 13.97 -16.53 -5.66
CA ALA A 53 13.85 -17.92 -5.28
C ALA A 53 13.46 -18.04 -3.80
N GLN A 54 12.57 -18.96 -3.47
CA GLN A 54 12.09 -19.20 -2.10
C GLN A 54 11.93 -20.71 -1.85
N MET A 55 12.15 -21.14 -0.62
CA MET A 55 11.71 -22.46 -0.13
C MET A 55 10.67 -22.25 0.97
N GLU A 56 9.65 -23.10 0.99
CA GLU A 56 8.63 -23.15 2.03
C GLU A 56 8.53 -24.62 2.47
N ILE A 57 8.55 -24.87 3.77
CA ILE A 57 8.52 -26.21 4.35
C ILE A 57 7.71 -26.16 5.65
N TRP A 58 6.92 -27.20 5.87
CA TRP A 58 6.27 -27.49 7.14
C TRP A 58 6.39 -29.00 7.37
N TRP A 59 6.78 -29.40 8.57
CA TRP A 59 6.76 -30.79 9.02
C TRP A 59 5.93 -30.86 10.30
#